data_AF-A0A1F6E5I7-F1
#
_entry.id   AF-A0A1F6E5I7-F1
#
_cell.length_a   1.000
_cell.length_b   1.000
_cell.length_c   1.000
_cell.angle_alpha   90.00
_cell.angle_beta   90.00
_cell.angle_gamma   90.00
#
_symmetry.space_group_name_H-M   'P 1'
#
loop_
_entity.id
_entity.type
_entity.pdbx_description
1 polymer ?
#
loop_
_entity_poly.entity_id
_entity_poly.type
_entity_poly.pdbx_seq_one_letter_code
_entity_poly.pdbx_strand_id
1 'polypeptide(L)'
;MVGIMNKDFDTWNERKKAIHASAQPRDLFFFHEREVWWCTLGVNVGVETDGKHASFERPALVVKKFNADMFWGLPLTSRERSGKFFKVVRYEGGSSTASFPNSET
;
A
#
# COMPACT_ATOMS: atom_id res chain seq x y z
N MET A 1 -5.00 -0.13 -28.18
CA MET A 1 -4.91 -1.45 -27.51
C MET A 1 -4.08 -1.28 -26.25
N VAL A 2 -4.63 -1.57 -25.08
CA VAL A 2 -3.82 -1.70 -23.85
C VAL A 2 -3.16 -3.07 -23.96
N GLY A 3 -1.85 -3.11 -24.18
CA GLY A 3 -1.11 -4.37 -24.15
C GLY A 3 -1.36 -5.07 -22.82
N ILE A 4 -1.63 -6.37 -22.84
CA ILE A 4 -1.72 -7.17 -21.60
C ILE A 4 -0.36 -7.01 -20.91
N MET A 5 -0.36 -6.29 -19.79
CA MET A 5 0.85 -6.11 -19.00
C MET A 5 1.15 -7.45 -18.33
N ASN A 6 2.27 -8.07 -18.68
CA ASN A 6 2.71 -9.29 -18.03
C ASN A 6 3.02 -8.99 -16.56
N LYS A 7 2.13 -9.44 -15.68
CA LYS A 7 2.26 -9.35 -14.23
C LYS A 7 2.92 -10.63 -13.72
N ASP A 8 3.91 -10.48 -12.85
CA ASP A 8 4.65 -11.61 -12.27
C ASP A 8 3.94 -12.16 -11.03
N PHE A 9 2.90 -12.96 -11.26
CA PHE A 9 2.12 -13.57 -10.18
C PHE A 9 2.87 -14.71 -9.47
N ASP A 10 3.73 -15.42 -10.18
CA ASP A 10 4.43 -16.60 -9.65
C ASP A 10 5.47 -16.17 -8.61
N THR A 11 6.32 -15.18 -8.93
CA THR A 11 7.27 -14.63 -7.95
C THR A 11 6.55 -14.03 -6.74
N TRP A 12 5.41 -13.36 -6.96
CA TRP A 12 4.61 -12.84 -5.84
C TRP A 12 4.06 -13.96 -4.95
N ASN A 13 3.58 -15.06 -5.54
CA ASN A 13 3.06 -16.19 -4.78
C ASN A 13 4.13 -16.83 -3.89
N GLU A 14 5.34 -17.04 -4.42
CA GLU A 14 6.47 -17.54 -3.64
C GLU A 14 6.83 -16.59 -2.50
N ARG A 15 6.94 -15.28 -2.79
CA ARG A 15 7.27 -14.27 -1.79
C ARG A 15 6.19 -14.16 -0.70
N LYS A 16 4.91 -14.22 -1.07
CA LYS A 16 3.77 -14.19 -0.13
C LYS A 16 3.84 -15.33 0.87
N LYS A 17 4.14 -16.55 0.40
CA LYS A 17 4.31 -17.73 1.26
C LYS A 17 5.49 -17.55 2.23
N ALA A 18 6.61 -17.02 1.76
CA ALA A 18 7.78 -16.75 2.59
C ALA A 18 7.49 -15.69 3.67
N ILE A 19 6.80 -14.60 3.33
CA ILE A 19 6.40 -13.56 4.29
C ILE A 19 5.43 -14.12 5.34
N HIS A 20 4.47 -14.96 4.93
CA HIS A 20 3.55 -15.60 5.86
C HIS A 20 4.25 -16.57 6.82
N ALA A 21 5.23 -17.33 6.32
CA ALA A 21 6.00 -18.26 7.14
C ALA A 21 6.99 -17.55 8.08
N SER A 22 7.42 -16.32 7.75
CA SER A 22 8.22 -15.51 8.67
C SER A 22 7.40 -15.11 9.89
N ALA A 23 7.70 -15.68 11.05
CA ALA A 23 7.14 -15.24 12.32
C ALA A 23 7.70 -13.85 12.64
N GLN A 24 7.03 -12.80 12.16
CA GLN A 24 7.33 -11.45 12.57
C GLN A 24 6.90 -11.28 14.03
N PRO A 25 7.78 -10.82 14.94
CA PRO A 25 7.41 -10.61 16.33
C PRO A 25 6.28 -9.59 16.41
N ARG A 26 5.12 -9.99 16.94
CA ARG A 26 3.96 -9.09 17.09
C ARG A 26 4.26 -7.89 17.99
N ASP A 27 5.19 -8.06 18.92
CA ASP A 27 5.60 -7.02 19.89
C ASP A 27 6.46 -5.91 19.27
N LEU A 28 6.77 -5.96 17.97
CA LEU A 28 7.55 -4.93 17.28
C LEU A 28 6.70 -3.98 16.42
N PHE A 29 5.40 -4.26 16.24
CA PHE A 29 4.54 -3.50 15.32
C PHE A 29 3.54 -2.62 16.06
N PHE A 30 4.01 -1.44 16.51
CA PHE A 30 3.15 -0.40 17.07
C PHE A 30 2.91 0.70 16.03
N PHE A 31 1.95 0.49 15.13
CA PHE A 31 1.53 1.55 14.21
C PHE A 31 0.47 2.45 14.84
N HIS A 32 0.48 3.73 14.45
CA HIS A 32 -0.47 4.76 14.85
C HIS A 32 -1.15 5.41 13.64
N GLU A 33 -2.34 5.97 13.86
CA GLU A 33 -3.02 6.78 12.84
C GLU A 33 -2.12 7.95 12.42
N ARG A 34 -2.14 8.26 11.12
CA ARG A 34 -1.32 9.27 10.43
C ARG A 34 0.14 8.90 10.19
N GLU A 35 0.59 7.71 10.59
CA GLU A 35 1.91 7.20 10.20
C GLU A 35 1.92 6.65 8.77
N VAL A 36 3.11 6.59 8.17
CA VAL A 36 3.35 5.95 6.87
C VAL A 36 4.16 4.69 7.10
N TRP A 37 3.61 3.56 6.66
CA TRP A 37 4.23 2.25 6.81
C TRP A 37 4.51 1.62 5.45
N TRP A 38 5.63 0.93 5.32
CA TRP A 38 5.88 0.09 4.15
C TRP A 38 5.10 -1.21 4.27
N CYS A 39 4.20 -1.44 3.32
CA CYS A 39 3.30 -2.59 3.33
C CYS A 39 3.50 -3.41 2.06
N THR A 40 3.56 -4.72 2.20
CA THR A 40 3.56 -5.65 1.07
C THR A 40 2.14 -5.71 0.47
N LEU A 41 1.94 -5.07 -0.68
CA LEU A 41 0.65 -5.04 -1.38
C LEU A 41 0.52 -6.11 -2.47
N GLY A 42 1.66 -6.67 -2.92
CA GLY A 42 1.66 -7.77 -3.87
C GLY A 42 1.46 -7.38 -5.33
N VAL A 43 1.21 -8.38 -6.17
CA VAL A 43 0.78 -8.23 -7.56
C VAL A 43 -0.69 -8.59 -7.65
N ASN A 44 -1.51 -7.66 -8.13
CA ASN A 44 -2.96 -7.68 -8.05
C ASN A 44 -3.60 -7.70 -9.45
N VAL A 45 -4.94 -7.72 -9.52
CA VAL A 45 -5.68 -7.86 -10.79
C VAL A 45 -6.38 -6.57 -11.21
N GLY A 46 -6.66 -6.43 -12.50
CA GLY A 46 -7.38 -5.27 -13.03
C GLY A 46 -6.73 -3.93 -12.67
N VAL A 47 -7.49 -3.07 -11.99
CA VAL A 47 -7.09 -1.70 -11.61
C VAL A 47 -6.68 -1.56 -10.14
N GLU A 48 -6.53 -2.69 -9.43
CA GLU A 48 -6.03 -2.70 -8.06
C GLU A 48 -4.59 -2.16 -8.00
N THR A 49 -4.24 -1.56 -6.85
CA THR A 49 -2.89 -1.00 -6.68
C THR A 49 -1.91 -2.11 -6.39
N ASP A 50 -1.02 -2.39 -7.33
CA ASP A 50 0.11 -3.31 -7.12
C ASP A 50 1.18 -2.69 -6.23
N GLY A 51 1.90 -3.50 -5.47
CA GLY A 51 3.22 -3.22 -4.92
C GLY A 51 4.28 -2.90 -6.00
N LYS A 52 5.50 -2.58 -5.58
CA LYS A 52 6.62 -2.39 -6.51
C LYS A 52 7.90 -3.09 -6.04
N HIS A 53 8.83 -3.23 -6.98
CA HIS A 53 10.17 -3.77 -6.77
C HIS A 53 10.16 -5.22 -6.28
N ALA A 54 11.32 -5.73 -5.84
CA ALA A 54 11.49 -7.12 -5.40
C ALA A 54 10.64 -7.47 -4.15
N SER A 55 10.29 -6.47 -3.35
CA SER A 55 9.51 -6.68 -2.12
C SER A 55 8.00 -6.63 -2.34
N PHE A 56 7.52 -6.22 -3.52
CA PHE A 56 6.09 -5.97 -3.78
C PHE A 56 5.45 -5.03 -2.75
N GLU A 57 6.19 -4.00 -2.34
CA GLU A 57 5.82 -3.09 -1.27
C GLU A 57 5.44 -1.70 -1.77
N ARG A 58 4.67 -0.99 -0.95
CA ARG A 58 4.47 0.45 -1.05
C ARG A 58 4.30 1.10 0.32
N PRO A 59 4.64 2.39 0.43
CA PRO A 59 4.18 3.17 1.56
C PRO A 59 2.65 3.22 1.58
N ALA A 60 2.06 3.08 2.76
CA ALA A 60 0.63 3.25 3.02
C ALA A 60 0.44 4.18 4.21
N LEU A 61 -0.46 5.16 4.07
CA LEU A 61 -0.88 6.03 5.17
C LEU A 61 -1.87 5.26 6.05
N VAL A 62 -1.58 5.15 7.34
CA VAL A 62 -2.51 4.59 8.33
C VAL A 62 -3.60 5.63 8.60
N VAL A 63 -4.82 5.39 8.12
CA VAL A 63 -5.95 6.32 8.30
C VAL A 63 -6.68 6.04 9.61
N LYS A 64 -6.93 4.76 9.91
CA LYS A 64 -7.67 4.34 11.11
C LYS A 64 -7.06 3.08 11.69
N LYS A 65 -6.80 3.05 13.01
CA LYS A 65 -6.41 1.84 13.73
C LYS A 65 -7.65 1.13 14.28
N PHE A 66 -7.76 -0.17 14.04
CA PHE A 66 -8.86 -0.98 14.59
C PHE A 66 -8.41 -1.78 15.81
N ASN A 67 -7.21 -2.37 15.77
CA ASN A 67 -6.60 -3.09 16.87
C ASN A 67 -5.07 -3.15 16.69
N ALA A 68 -4.36 -3.97 17.46
CA ALA A 68 -2.91 -4.12 17.39
C ALA A 68 -2.41 -4.67 16.04
N ASP A 69 -3.23 -5.45 15.33
CA ASP A 69 -2.84 -6.19 14.12
C ASP A 69 -3.55 -5.68 12.84
N MET A 70 -4.44 -4.68 12.96
CA MET A 70 -5.30 -4.25 11.85
C MET A 70 -5.49 -2.73 11.78
N PHE A 71 -5.31 -2.18 10.58
CA PHE A 71 -5.62 -0.79 10.25
C PHE A 71 -6.26 -0.65 8.88
N TRP A 72 -6.93 0.48 8.67
CA TRP A 72 -7.32 0.97 7.35
C TRP A 72 -6.20 1.82 6.77
N GLY A 73 -5.59 1.35 5.68
CA GLY A 73 -4.47 1.99 5.01
C GLY A 73 -4.84 2.54 3.64
N LEU A 74 -4.25 3.67 3.26
CA LEU A 74 -4.29 4.20 1.90
C LEU A 74 -2.92 4.07 1.24
N PRO A 75 -2.76 3.23 0.20
CA PRO A 75 -1.53 3.14 -0.56
C PRO A 75 -1.12 4.50 -1.14
N LEU A 76 0.15 4.82 -1.00
CA LEU A 76 0.76 6.04 -1.50
C LEU A 76 1.49 5.75 -2.83
N THR A 77 1.50 6.76 -3.70
CA THR A 77 2.26 6.75 -4.95
C THR A 77 3.05 8.04 -5.12
N SER A 78 4.30 7.94 -5.56
CA SER A 78 5.12 9.10 -5.93
C SER A 78 4.71 9.74 -7.25
N ARG A 79 3.90 9.05 -8.06
CA ARG A 79 3.31 9.64 -9.27
C ARG A 79 2.21 10.61 -8.86
N GLU A 80 2.39 11.87 -9.22
CA GLU A 80 1.33 12.86 -9.12
C GLU A 80 0.13 12.43 -9.97
N ARG A 81 -1.05 12.52 -9.38
CA ARG A 81 -2.32 12.32 -10.07
C ARG A 81 -3.22 13.50 -9.77
N SER A 82 -3.86 14.02 -10.80
CA SER A 82 -4.88 15.06 -10.69
C SER A 82 -6.28 14.41 -10.81
N GLY A 83 -7.25 15.00 -10.13
CA GLY A 83 -8.65 14.54 -10.15
C GLY A 83 -9.32 14.62 -8.79
N LYS A 84 -10.66 14.53 -8.77
CA LYS A 84 -11.50 14.72 -7.57
C LYS A 84 -11.08 13.81 -6.41
N PHE A 85 -10.64 12.59 -6.72
CA PHE A 85 -10.35 11.52 -5.75
C PHE A 85 -8.87 11.41 -5.35
N PHE A 86 -8.00 12.33 -5.79
CA PHE A 86 -6.58 12.29 -5.47
C PHE A 86 -6.22 13.42 -4.50
N LYS A 87 -5.54 13.08 -3.41
CA LYS A 87 -5.06 14.03 -2.41
C LYS A 87 -3.57 13.87 -2.22
N VAL A 88 -2.88 15.00 -2.09
CA VAL A 88 -1.44 15.02 -1.80
C VAL A 88 -1.25 14.87 -0.29
N VAL A 89 -0.46 13.88 0.10
CA VAL A 89 0.03 13.65 1.45
C VAL A 89 1.46 14.19 1.51
N ARG A 90 1.71 15.15 2.40
CA ARG A 90 3.02 15.76 2.62
C ARG A 90 3.62 15.23 3.93
N TYR A 91 4.91 14.91 3.91
CA TYR A 91 5.69 14.42 5.06
C TYR A 91 7.13 14.95 4.94
N GLU A 92 7.95 14.78 5.98
CA GLU A 92 9.31 15.37 6.04
C GLU A 92 10.19 14.98 4.84
N GLY A 93 10.06 13.74 4.36
CA GLY A 93 10.79 13.22 3.19
C GLY A 93 10.18 13.53 1.81
N GLY A 94 9.13 14.35 1.72
CA GLY A 94 8.54 14.77 0.45
C GLY A 94 7.01 14.69 0.39
N SER A 95 6.48 14.41 -0.79
CA SER A 95 5.04 14.27 -1.00
C SER A 95 4.70 13.04 -1.82
N SER A 96 3.58 12.42 -1.48
CA SER A 96 2.97 11.33 -2.24
C SER A 96 1.50 11.64 -2.50
N THR A 97 0.90 10.93 -3.44
CA THR A 97 -0.54 11.00 -3.72
C THR A 97 -1.24 9.76 -3.16
N ALA A 98 -2.39 9.96 -2.52
CA ALA A 98 -3.31 8.92 -2.08
C ALA A 98 -4.66 9.06 -2.81
N SER A 99 -5.32 7.94 -3.05
CA SER A 99 -6.72 7.94 -3.50
C SER A 99 -7.64 8.05 -2.28
N PHE A 100 -8.49 9.07 -2.24
CA PHE A 100 -9.41 9.33 -1.14
C PHE A 100 -10.85 9.45 -1.70
N PRO A 101 -11.81 8.63 -1.26
CA PRO A 101 -13.20 8.81 -1.65
C PRO A 101 -13.72 10.13 -1.07
N ASN A 102 -14.51 10.90 -1.84
CA ASN A 102 -15.05 12.15 -1.31
C ASN A 102 -15.95 11.87 -0.10
N SER A 103 -15.90 12.73 0.90
CA SER A 103 -16.84 12.79 2.02
C SER A 103 -18.16 13.47 1.61
N GLU A 104 -18.70 13.14 0.44
CA GLU A 104 -20.06 13.55 0.07
C GLU A 104 -21.03 12.45 0.52
N THR A 105 -21.16 12.31 1.84
CA THR A 105 -22.28 11.70 2.59
C THR A 105 -22.36 12.39 3.93
#